data_AF-A0AAV9WFK5-F1
#
_entry.id   AF-A0AAV9WFK5-F1
#
_cell.length_a   1.000
_cell.length_b   1.000
_cell.length_c   1.000
_cell.angle_alpha   90.00
_cell.angle_beta   90.00
_cell.angle_gamma   90.00
#
_symmetry.space_group_name_H-M   'P 1'
#
loop_
_entity.id
_entity.type
_entity.pdbx_description
1 polymer ?
#
loop_
_entity_poly.entity_id
_entity_poly.type
_entity_poly.pdbx_seq_one_letter_code
_entity_poly.pdbx_strand_id
1 'polypeptide(L)'
;MTISSVFQPRPEGADTIGIWGLPTSSVNWCESDYTITLYIAEFFNSLSSLFMVSFGLLGQYSLTYLSKNVNTTPRPRRKDPDIYDPLLENPLLVGINRVWLTWFGLQIVGWGSVAFHGSLQWWSQAFDEVPMVWTAILHLSTGLVGRYDPFPLAGPSSSKNEWISYLVPSLRRADIAGEGGEGKGEAYTPVLSPTFLIHAITCSLLLTLFRGPTQFLIFHLLFGSVELAGFFLTYTISKEATDPLHPRGVSFIKPHHSEAVYKSLLQRHQRDVAILHRRGLVFYIVAIGIWSSDLNFCEYISRIPFIYLSLTKLEWVYTTFNPQGHAWWHLLVSIGFYHLGVLVTYDRLLAGYRTFWEGVERGEPGCLELLDEKRVKGRPVAGKGDVPVIEWVYGFIPVVAMWREHRRV
;
A
#
# COMPACT_ATOMS: atom_id res chain seq x y z
N MET A 1 -29.25 -12.73 0.34
CA MET A 1 -28.68 -11.37 0.19
C MET A 1 -29.77 -10.48 -0.36
N THR A 2 -30.45 -9.72 0.50
CA THR A 2 -31.31 -8.63 0.02
C THR A 2 -30.55 -7.35 0.25
N ILE A 3 -30.27 -6.63 -0.83
CA ILE A 3 -29.65 -5.30 -0.86
C ILE A 3 -30.42 -4.27 0.01
N SER A 4 -31.63 -4.62 0.47
CA SER A 4 -32.56 -3.75 1.21
C SER A 4 -32.04 -3.22 2.55
N SER A 5 -31.12 -3.88 3.24
CA SER A 5 -30.64 -3.41 4.56
C SER A 5 -29.68 -2.21 4.48
N VAL A 6 -29.05 -1.99 3.31
CA VAL A 6 -28.11 -0.89 3.03
C VAL A 6 -28.85 0.39 2.64
N PHE A 7 -30.04 0.22 2.07
CA PHE A 7 -30.97 1.28 1.72
C PHE A 7 -32.02 1.41 2.82
N GLN A 8 -31.57 1.52 4.08
CA GLN A 8 -32.51 1.76 5.19
C GLN A 8 -33.41 2.95 4.83
N PRO A 9 -34.73 2.84 5.04
CA PRO A 9 -35.63 3.97 4.85
C PRO A 9 -35.13 5.10 5.76
N ARG A 10 -34.68 6.20 5.12
CA ARG A 10 -34.21 7.38 5.84
C ARG A 10 -35.35 7.86 6.75
N PRO A 11 -35.06 8.30 7.99
CA PRO A 11 -36.11 8.74 8.89
C PRO A 11 -36.95 9.83 8.21
N GLU A 12 -38.25 9.58 8.04
CA GLU A 12 -39.21 10.53 7.44
C GLU A 12 -39.58 11.66 8.42
N GLY A 13 -38.82 11.83 9.51
CA GLY A 13 -39.11 12.76 10.60
C GLY A 13 -37.86 13.43 11.17
N ALA A 14 -38.07 14.62 11.75
CA ALA A 14 -37.06 15.60 12.17
C ALA A 14 -36.20 15.23 13.39
N ASP A 15 -36.23 13.98 13.88
CA ASP A 15 -35.81 13.72 15.26
C ASP A 15 -34.29 13.79 15.51
N THR A 16 -33.44 13.80 14.46
CA THR A 16 -32.04 14.29 14.56
C THR A 16 -31.49 14.72 13.19
N ILE A 17 -31.99 15.83 12.63
CA ILE A 17 -31.29 16.48 11.50
C ILE A 17 -30.00 17.12 12.03
N GLY A 18 -28.85 16.52 11.72
CA GLY A 18 -27.55 17.07 12.07
C GLY A 18 -27.16 18.29 11.22
N ILE A 19 -25.99 18.86 11.52
CA ILE A 19 -25.55 20.13 10.90
C ILE A 19 -25.37 20.04 9.37
N TRP A 20 -25.12 18.84 8.84
CA TRP A 20 -24.93 18.60 7.41
C TRP A 20 -26.25 18.41 6.64
N GLY A 21 -27.39 18.49 7.32
CA GLY A 21 -28.72 18.33 6.72
C GLY A 21 -29.10 16.87 6.50
N LEU A 22 -30.10 16.64 5.64
CA LEU A 22 -30.55 15.28 5.32
C LEU A 22 -29.43 14.51 4.60
N PRO A 23 -29.20 13.23 4.92
CA PRO A 23 -28.25 12.39 4.21
C PRO A 23 -28.52 12.43 2.70
N THR A 24 -27.48 12.54 1.88
CA THR A 24 -27.59 12.45 0.41
C THR A 24 -26.80 11.29 -0.17
N SER A 25 -26.01 10.59 0.64
CA SER A 25 -25.27 9.38 0.29
C SER A 25 -26.18 8.24 -0.16
N SER A 26 -25.65 7.37 -1.01
CA SER A 26 -26.32 6.17 -1.47
C SER A 26 -26.41 5.09 -0.37
N VAL A 27 -25.54 5.16 0.65
CA VAL A 27 -25.43 4.18 1.73
C VAL A 27 -25.51 4.88 3.08
N ASN A 28 -26.17 4.25 4.04
CA ASN A 28 -26.09 4.53 5.47
C ASN A 28 -25.72 3.21 6.19
N TRP A 29 -24.77 3.24 7.13
CA TRP A 29 -24.25 2.06 7.80
C TRP A 29 -25.06 1.72 9.07
N CYS A 30 -24.61 0.72 9.83
CA CYS A 30 -25.35 0.26 11.01
C CYS A 30 -25.28 1.23 12.20
N GLU A 31 -24.30 2.14 12.23
CA GLU A 31 -24.16 3.13 13.29
C GLU A 31 -25.30 4.16 13.24
N SER A 32 -25.85 4.52 14.40
CA SER A 32 -26.97 5.46 14.45
C SER A 32 -26.51 6.92 14.31
N ASP A 33 -27.06 7.60 13.31
CA ASP A 33 -26.77 8.99 12.95
C ASP A 33 -26.97 9.98 14.11
N TYR A 34 -25.98 10.86 14.32
CA TYR A 34 -25.99 12.03 15.22
C TYR A 34 -26.33 11.72 16.69
N THR A 35 -26.14 10.47 17.13
CA THR A 35 -26.47 10.05 18.50
C THR A 35 -25.51 10.58 19.56
N ILE A 36 -24.23 10.77 19.20
CA ILE A 36 -23.20 11.30 20.10
C ILE A 36 -23.08 12.82 20.01
N THR A 37 -23.19 13.36 18.79
CA THR A 37 -23.03 14.80 18.52
C THR A 37 -23.75 15.20 17.24
N LEU A 38 -24.26 16.43 17.18
CA LEU A 38 -24.92 16.98 15.99
C LEU A 38 -23.96 17.33 14.84
N TYR A 39 -22.64 17.27 15.09
CA TYR A 39 -21.60 17.63 14.11
C TYR A 39 -21.09 16.44 13.28
N ILE A 40 -21.25 15.21 13.78
CA ILE A 40 -20.72 13.98 13.19
C ILE A 40 -21.84 12.95 13.17
N ALA A 41 -22.23 12.48 11.98
CA ALA A 41 -23.33 11.52 11.82
C ALA A 41 -22.99 10.17 12.45
N GLU A 42 -22.00 9.46 11.94
CA GLU A 42 -21.55 8.17 12.47
C GLU A 42 -20.22 8.37 13.21
N PHE A 43 -20.30 8.62 14.52
CA PHE A 43 -19.15 9.06 15.33
C PHE A 43 -18.00 8.05 15.36
N PHE A 44 -18.29 6.77 15.60
CA PHE A 44 -17.26 5.73 15.69
C PHE A 44 -16.69 5.40 14.31
N ASN A 45 -17.53 5.33 13.28
CA ASN A 45 -17.07 5.13 11.91
C ASN A 45 -16.18 6.29 11.47
N SER A 46 -16.57 7.55 11.69
CA SER A 46 -15.73 8.73 11.41
C SER A 46 -14.40 8.70 12.17
N LEU A 47 -14.42 8.43 13.48
CA LEU A 47 -13.20 8.51 14.28
C LEU A 47 -12.23 7.37 13.94
N SER A 48 -12.74 6.17 13.73
CA SER A 48 -11.94 5.01 13.34
C SER A 48 -11.30 5.16 11.96
N SER A 49 -11.86 5.97 11.06
CA SER A 49 -11.24 6.29 9.77
C SER A 49 -9.87 6.99 9.90
N LEU A 50 -9.57 7.61 11.05
CA LEU A 50 -8.23 8.15 11.35
C LEU A 50 -7.15 7.06 11.44
N PHE A 51 -7.50 5.79 11.63
CA PHE A 51 -6.52 4.71 11.53
C PHE A 51 -5.96 4.61 10.11
N MET A 52 -6.76 4.78 9.07
CA MET A 52 -6.27 4.79 7.68
C MET A 52 -5.26 5.92 7.47
N VAL A 53 -5.57 7.12 7.96
CA VAL A 53 -4.64 8.27 7.94
C VAL A 53 -3.34 7.94 8.69
N SER A 54 -3.45 7.37 9.89
CA SER A 54 -2.31 7.03 10.74
C SER A 54 -1.41 5.97 10.12
N PHE A 55 -1.98 4.92 9.52
CA PHE A 55 -1.23 3.88 8.82
C PHE A 55 -0.63 4.37 7.50
N GLY A 56 -1.28 5.31 6.81
CA GLY A 56 -0.70 6.00 5.65
C GLY A 56 0.53 6.83 6.03
N LEU A 57 0.46 7.60 7.12
CA LEU A 57 1.60 8.33 7.68
C LEU A 57 2.72 7.39 8.14
N LEU A 58 2.36 6.28 8.81
CA LEU A 58 3.32 5.25 9.22
C LEU A 58 4.02 4.62 8.01
N GLY A 59 3.29 4.37 6.93
CA GLY A 59 3.81 3.88 5.65
C GLY A 59 4.84 4.83 5.06
N GLN A 60 4.54 6.12 4.98
CA GLN A 60 5.49 7.13 4.52
C GLN A 60 6.71 7.24 5.44
N TYR A 61 6.51 7.28 6.76
CA TYR A 61 7.59 7.29 7.72
C TYR A 61 8.50 6.06 7.61
N SER A 62 7.94 4.89 7.31
CA SER A 62 8.70 3.65 7.12
C SER A 62 9.70 3.74 5.97
N LEU A 63 9.47 4.60 4.96
CA LEU A 63 10.40 4.81 3.85
C LEU A 63 11.73 5.43 4.32
N THR A 64 11.76 6.10 5.47
CA THR A 64 13.01 6.61 6.07
C THR A 64 13.94 5.49 6.56
N TYR A 65 13.44 4.25 6.67
CA TYR A 65 14.25 3.09 7.03
C TYR A 65 14.98 2.48 5.84
N LEU A 66 14.61 2.84 4.60
CA LEU A 66 15.23 2.29 3.39
C LEU A 66 16.73 2.52 3.34
N SER A 67 17.25 3.60 3.92
CA SER A 67 18.69 3.88 3.97
C SER A 67 19.40 3.31 5.21
N LYS A 68 18.66 2.78 6.19
CA LYS A 68 19.23 2.31 7.46
C LYS A 68 19.83 0.93 7.32
N ASN A 69 21.07 0.78 7.79
CA ASN A 69 21.71 -0.51 7.94
C ASN A 69 21.23 -1.19 9.23
N VAL A 70 20.63 -2.38 9.12
CA VAL A 70 20.14 -3.16 10.28
C VAL A 70 21.12 -4.22 10.74
N ASN A 71 22.26 -4.39 10.07
CA ASN A 71 23.32 -5.27 10.55
C ASN A 71 24.02 -4.61 11.75
N THR A 72 23.61 -4.98 12.97
CA THR A 72 24.08 -4.34 14.20
C THR A 72 25.53 -4.69 14.51
N THR A 73 26.37 -3.67 14.71
CA THR A 73 27.71 -3.81 15.32
C THR A 73 27.61 -4.41 16.73
N PRO A 74 28.55 -5.29 17.14
CA PRO A 74 28.85 -5.48 18.56
C PRO A 74 29.26 -4.13 19.17
N ARG A 75 28.83 -3.84 20.40
CA ARG A 75 29.19 -2.58 21.06
C ARG A 75 30.71 -2.47 21.21
N PRO A 76 31.31 -1.27 21.02
CA PRO A 76 30.67 0.01 20.72
C PRO A 76 30.23 0.17 19.25
N ARG A 77 29.07 0.83 19.03
CA ARG A 77 28.52 1.06 17.68
C ARG A 77 29.47 1.93 16.85
N ARG A 78 30.17 1.33 15.87
CA ARG A 78 30.87 2.09 14.82
C ARG A 78 29.80 2.83 14.00
N LYS A 79 30.00 4.13 13.70
CA LYS A 79 29.11 4.83 12.76
C LYS A 79 29.24 4.14 11.40
N ASP A 80 28.10 3.73 10.84
CA ASP A 80 28.09 3.21 9.47
C ASP A 80 28.61 4.30 8.52
N PRO A 81 29.48 3.95 7.55
CA PRO A 81 29.92 4.90 6.56
C PRO A 81 28.71 5.40 5.74
N ASP A 82 28.75 6.67 5.35
CA ASP A 82 27.77 7.23 4.41
C ASP A 82 27.98 6.56 3.03
N ILE A 83 27.12 5.60 2.71
CA ILE A 83 27.21 4.77 1.49
C ILE A 83 26.32 5.39 0.42
N TYR A 84 26.90 5.57 -0.77
CA TYR A 84 26.13 5.92 -1.96
C TYR A 84 25.35 4.69 -2.44
N ASP A 85 24.03 4.76 -2.36
CA ASP A 85 23.14 3.72 -2.86
C ASP A 85 22.50 4.18 -4.17
N PRO A 86 22.89 3.63 -5.34
CA PRO A 86 22.43 4.11 -6.63
C PRO A 86 20.90 4.12 -6.77
N LEU A 87 20.20 3.17 -6.14
CA LEU A 87 18.75 3.04 -6.27
C LEU A 87 18.00 3.97 -5.32
N LEU A 88 18.51 4.18 -4.10
CA LEU A 88 17.90 5.12 -3.17
C LEU A 88 18.18 6.58 -3.54
N GLU A 89 19.31 6.86 -4.19
CA GLU A 89 19.64 8.18 -4.73
C GLU A 89 18.86 8.50 -6.02
N ASN A 90 18.34 7.46 -6.69
CA ASN A 90 17.50 7.57 -7.87
C ASN A 90 16.14 6.87 -7.66
N PRO A 91 15.29 7.39 -6.75
CA PRO A 91 14.06 6.72 -6.30
C PRO A 91 13.03 6.48 -7.42
N LEU A 92 13.15 7.19 -8.55
CA LEU A 92 12.34 6.98 -9.74
C LEU A 92 12.60 5.61 -10.40
N LEU A 93 13.84 5.10 -10.37
CA LEU A 93 14.20 3.82 -10.99
C LEU A 93 13.48 2.65 -10.30
N VAL A 94 13.46 2.67 -8.97
CA VAL A 94 12.78 1.67 -8.13
C VAL A 94 11.31 2.00 -7.87
N GLY A 95 10.78 3.11 -8.41
CA GLY A 95 9.36 3.44 -8.28
C GLY A 95 8.92 3.80 -6.87
N ILE A 96 9.83 4.29 -6.02
CA ILE A 96 9.51 4.68 -4.62
C ILE A 96 8.44 5.78 -4.58
N ASN A 97 8.36 6.62 -5.60
CA ASN A 97 7.31 7.62 -5.70
C ASN A 97 5.91 7.00 -5.74
N ARG A 98 5.73 5.82 -6.37
CA ARG A 98 4.44 5.12 -6.39
C ARG A 98 4.10 4.52 -5.03
N VAL A 99 5.11 4.01 -4.33
CA VAL A 99 4.97 3.55 -2.94
C VAL A 99 4.54 4.71 -2.06
N TRP A 100 5.20 5.86 -2.18
CA TRP A 100 4.85 7.07 -1.44
C TRP A 100 3.43 7.55 -1.77
N LEU A 101 3.06 7.58 -3.05
CA LEU A 101 1.71 7.95 -3.52
C LEU A 101 0.65 6.96 -3.04
N THR A 102 0.97 5.67 -2.90
CA THR A 102 0.05 4.66 -2.34
C THR A 102 -0.25 4.98 -0.88
N TRP A 103 0.78 5.29 -0.08
CA TRP A 103 0.59 5.68 1.32
C TRP A 103 -0.08 7.03 1.50
N PHE A 104 0.16 7.97 0.57
CA PHE A 104 -0.56 9.23 0.52
C PHE A 104 -2.03 9.02 0.14
N GLY A 105 -2.30 8.16 -0.85
CA GLY A 105 -3.65 7.76 -1.25
C GLY A 105 -4.45 7.19 -0.09
N LEU A 106 -3.85 6.34 0.74
CA LEU A 106 -4.51 5.83 1.96
C LEU A 106 -4.90 6.94 2.95
N GLN A 107 -4.11 8.03 3.04
CA GLN A 107 -4.50 9.19 3.85
C GLN A 107 -5.69 9.93 3.25
N ILE A 108 -5.73 10.07 1.92
CA ILE A 108 -6.88 10.67 1.23
C ILE A 108 -8.13 9.82 1.47
N VAL A 109 -8.03 8.48 1.36
CA VAL A 109 -9.12 7.55 1.71
C VAL A 109 -9.57 7.79 3.15
N GLY A 110 -8.63 7.84 4.11
CA GLY A 110 -8.97 8.08 5.51
C GLY A 110 -9.72 9.39 5.73
N TRP A 111 -9.27 10.50 5.13
CA TRP A 111 -9.97 11.79 5.23
C TRP A 111 -11.32 11.81 4.49
N GLY A 112 -11.41 11.10 3.37
CA GLY A 112 -12.65 10.85 2.65
C GLY A 112 -13.67 10.13 3.51
N SER A 113 -13.26 9.02 4.10
CA SER A 113 -14.05 8.22 5.04
C SER A 113 -14.48 9.02 6.28
N VAL A 114 -13.58 9.82 6.88
CA VAL A 114 -13.94 10.76 7.98
C VAL A 114 -15.09 11.69 7.54
N ALA A 115 -14.97 12.31 6.36
CA ALA A 115 -15.99 13.22 5.84
C ALA A 115 -17.29 12.50 5.48
N PHE A 116 -17.21 11.29 4.93
CA PHE A 116 -18.36 10.49 4.53
C PHE A 116 -19.18 10.09 5.75
N HIS A 117 -18.58 9.38 6.70
CA HIS A 117 -19.24 8.98 7.93
C HIS A 117 -19.65 10.19 8.78
N GLY A 118 -18.95 11.32 8.65
CA GLY A 118 -19.24 12.52 9.43
C GLY A 118 -20.47 13.28 8.95
N SER A 119 -20.83 13.16 7.67
CA SER A 119 -21.86 13.99 7.06
C SER A 119 -22.97 13.22 6.32
N LEU A 120 -22.69 11.96 5.93
CA LEU A 120 -23.53 11.13 5.07
C LEU A 120 -23.97 11.84 3.79
N GLN A 121 -23.09 12.69 3.25
CA GLN A 121 -23.32 13.40 2.00
C GLN A 121 -22.72 12.63 0.83
N TRP A 122 -23.34 12.75 -0.33
CA TRP A 122 -22.83 12.07 -1.53
C TRP A 122 -21.45 12.57 -1.95
N TRP A 123 -21.19 13.87 -1.87
CA TRP A 123 -19.90 14.42 -2.27
C TRP A 123 -18.77 13.84 -1.40
N SER A 124 -19.04 13.62 -0.12
CA SER A 124 -18.08 13.01 0.81
C SER A 124 -17.99 11.49 0.61
N GLN A 125 -19.09 10.81 0.27
CA GLN A 125 -19.05 9.40 -0.14
C GLN A 125 -18.15 9.21 -1.37
N ALA A 126 -18.27 10.08 -2.38
CA ALA A 126 -17.38 10.05 -3.54
C ALA A 126 -15.92 10.33 -3.15
N PHE A 127 -15.69 11.19 -2.15
CA PHE A 127 -14.36 11.47 -1.61
C PHE A 127 -13.77 10.29 -0.81
N ASP A 128 -14.57 9.32 -0.39
CA ASP A 128 -14.12 8.06 0.20
C ASP A 128 -13.89 6.99 -0.89
N GLU A 129 -14.93 6.66 -1.65
CA GLU A 129 -14.94 5.55 -2.61
C GLU A 129 -13.96 5.75 -3.78
N VAL A 130 -13.85 6.98 -4.32
CA VAL A 130 -12.96 7.22 -5.48
C VAL A 130 -11.50 7.04 -5.08
N PRO A 131 -10.96 7.69 -4.02
CA PRO A 131 -9.59 7.46 -3.59
C PRO A 131 -9.27 6.01 -3.24
N MET A 132 -10.23 5.20 -2.77
CA MET A 132 -10.00 3.77 -2.50
C MET A 132 -9.58 3.03 -3.77
N VAL A 133 -10.30 3.26 -4.87
CA VAL A 133 -9.99 2.63 -6.16
C VAL A 133 -8.63 3.08 -6.69
N TRP A 134 -8.34 4.39 -6.63
CA TRP A 134 -7.03 4.91 -7.04
C TRP A 134 -5.88 4.31 -6.22
N THR A 135 -6.06 4.19 -4.91
CA THR A 135 -5.05 3.66 -3.99
C THR A 135 -4.80 2.18 -4.25
N ALA A 136 -5.86 1.38 -4.44
CA ALA A 136 -5.73 -0.05 -4.77
C ALA A 136 -5.03 -0.26 -6.13
N ILE A 137 -5.37 0.55 -7.13
CA ILE A 137 -4.72 0.53 -8.44
C ILE A 137 -3.24 0.89 -8.34
N LEU A 138 -2.90 1.95 -7.59
CA LEU A 138 -1.51 2.36 -7.37
C LEU A 138 -0.71 1.25 -6.69
N HIS A 139 -1.28 0.63 -5.65
CA HIS A 139 -0.66 -0.48 -4.95
C HIS A 139 -0.39 -1.69 -5.88
N LEU A 140 -1.41 -2.11 -6.63
CA LEU A 140 -1.31 -3.20 -7.59
C LEU A 140 -0.28 -2.90 -8.69
N SER A 141 -0.32 -1.69 -9.24
CA SER A 141 0.62 -1.26 -10.28
C SER A 141 2.07 -1.27 -9.78
N THR A 142 2.30 -0.92 -8.52
CA THR A 142 3.64 -0.88 -7.92
C THR A 142 4.27 -2.27 -7.89
N GLY A 143 3.51 -3.29 -7.50
CA GLY A 143 4.02 -4.67 -7.48
C GLY A 143 4.12 -5.30 -8.88
N LEU A 144 3.21 -5.00 -9.80
CA LEU A 144 3.27 -5.53 -11.17
C LEU A 144 4.41 -4.92 -11.99
N VAL A 145 4.60 -3.60 -11.93
CA VAL A 145 5.77 -2.95 -12.56
C VAL A 145 7.06 -3.50 -11.95
N GLY A 146 7.09 -3.77 -10.63
CA GLY A 146 8.10 -4.59 -9.94
C GLY A 146 8.59 -5.81 -10.71
N ARG A 147 7.64 -6.58 -11.23
CA ARG A 147 7.86 -7.95 -11.70
C ARG A 147 8.05 -8.06 -13.21
N TYR A 148 7.44 -7.15 -13.97
CA TYR A 148 7.40 -7.20 -15.42
C TYR A 148 8.16 -6.04 -16.09
N ASP A 149 8.60 -5.06 -15.29
CA ASP A 149 9.35 -3.90 -15.76
C ASP A 149 10.26 -3.31 -14.65
N PRO A 150 11.27 -4.08 -14.21
CA PRO A 150 12.07 -3.73 -13.03
C PRO A 150 12.94 -2.49 -13.24
N PHE A 151 13.23 -2.09 -14.49
CA PHE A 151 14.13 -0.99 -14.81
C PHE A 151 13.68 -0.11 -15.98
N PRO A 152 13.38 1.16 -15.71
CA PRO A 152 13.69 2.25 -16.61
C PRO A 152 15.21 2.38 -16.71
N LEU A 153 15.87 1.54 -17.52
CA LEU A 153 17.13 1.98 -18.11
C LEU A 153 16.79 3.02 -19.17
N ALA A 154 16.30 4.18 -18.73
CA ALA A 154 16.08 5.31 -19.59
C ALA A 154 17.46 5.86 -19.95
N GLY A 155 17.88 5.67 -21.19
CA GLY A 155 18.72 6.71 -21.81
C GLY A 155 18.02 8.07 -21.67
N PRO A 156 18.76 9.19 -21.72
CA PRO A 156 18.28 10.51 -21.33
C PRO A 156 16.94 10.83 -22.01
N SER A 157 15.86 10.78 -21.21
CA SER A 157 14.49 11.01 -21.67
C SER A 157 14.11 12.45 -21.36
N SER A 158 13.85 13.22 -22.41
CA SER A 158 13.50 14.64 -22.41
C SER A 158 12.00 14.90 -22.21
N SER A 159 11.32 14.09 -21.38
CA SER A 159 9.91 14.36 -21.06
C SER A 159 9.79 15.64 -20.22
N LYS A 160 9.24 16.70 -20.81
CA LYS A 160 9.06 18.02 -20.16
C LYS A 160 7.96 18.07 -19.10
N ASN A 161 7.18 17.00 -18.90
CA ASN A 161 6.06 16.97 -17.96
C ASN A 161 6.36 16.04 -16.77
N GLU A 162 6.96 16.61 -15.72
CA GLU A 162 7.35 15.89 -14.50
C GLU A 162 6.19 15.10 -13.87
N TRP A 163 4.97 15.66 -13.81
CA TRP A 163 3.81 15.01 -13.18
C TRP A 163 3.39 13.68 -13.82
N ILE A 164 3.44 13.59 -15.16
CA ILE A 164 3.07 12.35 -15.86
C ILE A 164 4.12 11.26 -15.60
N SER A 165 5.39 11.62 -15.39
CA SER A 165 6.46 10.67 -15.08
C SER A 165 6.24 9.91 -13.77
N TYR A 166 5.48 10.48 -12.83
CA TYR A 166 5.10 9.80 -11.58
C TYR A 166 4.11 8.65 -11.83
N LEU A 167 3.24 8.79 -12.83
CA LEU A 167 2.16 7.85 -13.15
C LEU A 167 2.51 6.90 -14.29
N VAL A 168 3.30 7.35 -15.27
CA VAL A 168 3.73 6.59 -16.45
C VAL A 168 5.24 6.83 -16.64
N PRO A 169 6.12 5.86 -16.36
CA PRO A 169 7.55 6.02 -16.57
C PRO A 169 7.82 6.05 -18.08
N SER A 170 8.65 6.99 -18.54
CA SER A 170 9.18 6.94 -19.92
C SER A 170 10.37 5.99 -19.95
N LEU A 171 10.35 4.98 -20.83
CA LEU A 171 11.39 3.97 -20.97
C LEU A 171 12.04 4.07 -22.35
N ARG A 172 13.36 3.93 -22.44
CA ARG A 172 14.09 3.85 -23.71
C ARG A 172 15.05 2.66 -23.66
N ARG A 173 14.78 1.58 -24.39
CA ARG A 173 15.78 0.52 -24.56
C ARG A 173 16.93 1.05 -25.43
N ALA A 174 18.15 1.00 -24.94
CA ALA A 174 19.32 1.02 -25.83
C ALA A 174 19.48 -0.41 -26.34
N ASP A 175 19.02 -0.68 -27.57
CA ASP A 175 19.41 -1.91 -28.23
C ASP A 175 20.94 -1.88 -28.43
N ILE A 176 21.57 -3.04 -28.32
CA ILE A 176 22.99 -3.25 -28.63
C ILE A 176 23.18 -2.92 -30.12
N ALA A 177 23.45 -1.66 -30.42
CA ALA A 177 23.93 -1.24 -31.72
C ALA A 177 25.40 -1.65 -31.80
N GLY A 178 25.66 -2.74 -32.52
CA GLY A 178 26.97 -2.89 -33.16
C GLY A 178 27.28 -1.62 -33.95
N GLU A 179 28.56 -1.27 -33.98
CA GLU A 179 29.11 -0.06 -34.61
C GLU A 179 28.39 0.29 -35.94
N GLY A 180 27.67 1.43 -35.95
CA GLY A 180 27.22 2.08 -37.19
C GLY A 180 25.71 2.20 -37.46
N GLY A 181 24.82 1.78 -36.56
CA GLY A 181 23.37 1.91 -36.79
C GLY A 181 22.69 2.97 -35.93
N GLU A 182 22.04 3.97 -36.54
CA GLU A 182 21.01 4.80 -35.88
C GLU A 182 19.87 3.90 -35.39
N GLY A 183 19.97 3.42 -34.15
CA GLY A 183 18.95 2.59 -33.52
C GLY A 183 17.68 3.39 -33.24
N LYS A 184 16.64 3.19 -34.05
CA LYS A 184 15.26 3.50 -33.68
C LYS A 184 14.81 2.50 -32.59
N GLY A 185 15.20 2.74 -31.34
CA GLY A 185 14.73 1.93 -30.21
C GLY A 185 13.21 2.07 -30.07
N GLU A 186 12.48 0.95 -30.15
CA GLU A 186 11.04 0.94 -29.88
C GLU A 186 10.79 1.26 -28.40
N ALA A 187 10.02 2.32 -28.15
CA ALA A 187 9.59 2.67 -26.81
C ALA A 187 8.69 1.55 -26.29
N TYR A 188 9.14 0.81 -25.28
CA TYR A 188 8.21 0.10 -24.41
C TYR A 188 7.41 1.19 -23.70
N THR A 189 6.24 1.55 -24.25
CA THR A 189 5.24 2.27 -23.47
C THR A 189 4.74 1.24 -22.48
N PRO A 190 4.96 1.39 -21.16
CA PRO A 190 4.59 0.35 -20.22
C PRO A 190 3.07 0.27 -20.18
N VAL A 191 2.46 -0.59 -21.01
CA VAL A 191 1.00 -0.75 -21.19
C VAL A 191 0.26 -0.80 -19.86
N LEU A 192 0.89 -1.35 -18.83
CA LEU A 192 0.40 -1.40 -17.46
C LEU A 192 0.03 -0.01 -16.92
N SER A 193 0.92 0.98 -16.98
CA SER A 193 0.66 2.28 -16.32
C SER A 193 -0.48 3.09 -16.97
N PRO A 194 -0.54 3.27 -18.31
CA PRO A 194 -1.70 3.85 -18.96
C PRO A 194 -2.98 3.03 -18.78
N THR A 195 -2.91 1.70 -18.79
CA THR A 195 -4.08 0.84 -18.51
C THR A 195 -4.63 1.09 -17.12
N PHE A 196 -3.77 1.17 -16.10
CA PHE A 196 -4.16 1.49 -14.73
C PHE A 196 -4.74 2.90 -14.60
N LEU A 197 -4.17 3.88 -15.31
CA LEU A 197 -4.69 5.25 -15.33
C LEU A 197 -6.07 5.33 -15.98
N ILE A 198 -6.24 4.70 -17.14
CA ILE A 198 -7.54 4.62 -17.83
C ILE A 198 -8.56 3.94 -16.92
N HIS A 199 -8.20 2.82 -16.29
CA HIS A 199 -9.07 2.12 -15.37
C HIS A 199 -9.48 3.01 -14.19
N ALA A 200 -8.55 3.72 -13.56
CA ALA A 200 -8.83 4.63 -12.44
C ALA A 200 -9.77 5.78 -12.85
N ILE A 201 -9.57 6.37 -14.03
CA ILE A 201 -10.44 7.42 -14.58
C ILE A 201 -11.83 6.87 -14.88
N THR A 202 -11.92 5.72 -15.54
CA THR A 202 -13.20 5.06 -15.82
C THR A 202 -13.96 4.75 -14.53
N CYS A 203 -13.28 4.20 -13.51
CA CYS A 203 -13.89 3.95 -12.21
C CYS A 203 -14.40 5.25 -11.57
N SER A 204 -13.61 6.32 -11.62
CA SER A 204 -14.01 7.63 -11.07
C SER A 204 -15.27 8.18 -11.76
N LEU A 205 -15.34 8.08 -13.09
CA LEU A 205 -16.51 8.49 -13.86
C LEU A 205 -17.73 7.65 -13.50
N LEU A 206 -17.59 6.32 -13.43
CA LEU A 206 -18.72 5.44 -13.11
C LEU A 206 -19.23 5.68 -11.68
N LEU A 207 -18.35 5.84 -10.70
CA LEU A 207 -18.74 6.10 -9.31
C LEU A 207 -19.41 7.47 -9.12
N THR A 208 -19.04 8.47 -9.93
CA THR A 208 -19.61 9.82 -9.84
C THR A 208 -20.90 9.98 -10.63
N LEU A 209 -21.14 9.16 -11.67
CA LEU A 209 -22.32 9.23 -12.52
C LEU A 209 -23.52 8.42 -11.98
N PHE A 210 -23.28 7.29 -11.33
CA PHE A 210 -24.36 6.44 -10.80
C PHE A 210 -24.72 6.79 -9.35
N ARG A 211 -25.94 6.42 -8.93
CA ARG A 211 -26.45 6.60 -7.56
C ARG A 211 -27.15 5.34 -7.05
N GLY A 212 -27.34 5.27 -5.75
CA GLY A 212 -28.12 4.21 -5.10
C GLY A 212 -27.52 2.81 -5.28
N PRO A 213 -28.36 1.77 -5.44
CA PRO A 213 -27.91 0.37 -5.56
C PRO A 213 -26.92 0.13 -6.71
N THR A 214 -27.10 0.84 -7.82
CA THR A 214 -26.22 0.70 -8.99
C THR A 214 -24.82 1.22 -8.70
N GLN A 215 -24.69 2.38 -8.03
CA GLN A 215 -23.39 2.90 -7.58
C GLN A 215 -22.69 1.89 -6.67
N PHE A 216 -23.42 1.38 -5.67
CA PHE A 216 -22.90 0.40 -4.72
C PHE A 216 -22.38 -0.85 -5.43
N LEU A 217 -23.15 -1.43 -6.35
CA LEU A 217 -22.72 -2.61 -7.10
C LEU A 217 -21.49 -2.34 -7.98
N ILE A 218 -21.49 -1.22 -8.72
CA ILE A 218 -20.38 -0.84 -9.60
C ILE A 218 -19.10 -0.65 -8.78
N PHE A 219 -19.17 0.03 -7.63
CA PHE A 219 -18.03 0.18 -6.72
C PHE A 219 -17.46 -1.17 -6.32
N HIS A 220 -18.29 -2.08 -5.81
CA HIS A 220 -17.82 -3.39 -5.33
C HIS A 220 -17.24 -4.27 -6.44
N LEU A 221 -17.77 -4.20 -7.65
CA LEU A 221 -17.21 -4.92 -8.80
C LEU A 221 -15.84 -4.36 -9.19
N LEU A 222 -15.74 -3.03 -9.32
CA LEU A 222 -14.49 -2.38 -9.74
C LEU A 222 -13.41 -2.51 -8.66
N PHE A 223 -13.69 -2.01 -7.45
CA PHE A 223 -12.78 -2.08 -6.32
C PHE A 223 -12.43 -3.54 -5.95
N GLY A 224 -13.45 -4.41 -5.86
CA GLY A 224 -13.26 -5.80 -5.50
C GLY A 224 -12.40 -6.57 -6.51
N SER A 225 -12.48 -6.25 -7.81
CA SER A 225 -11.62 -6.87 -8.82
C SER A 225 -10.14 -6.49 -8.65
N VAL A 226 -9.87 -5.23 -8.32
CA VAL A 226 -8.50 -4.73 -8.08
C VAL A 226 -7.94 -5.31 -6.78
N GLU A 227 -8.73 -5.35 -5.71
CA GLU A 227 -8.35 -5.97 -4.44
C GLU A 227 -8.03 -7.47 -4.60
N LEU A 228 -8.86 -8.21 -5.35
CA LEU A 228 -8.61 -9.63 -5.62
C LEU A 228 -7.31 -9.85 -6.40
N ALA A 229 -7.03 -8.99 -7.40
CA ALA A 229 -5.76 -9.01 -8.10
C ALA A 229 -4.58 -8.68 -7.17
N GLY A 230 -4.75 -7.76 -6.22
CA GLY A 230 -3.77 -7.43 -5.18
C GLY A 230 -3.48 -8.61 -4.23
N PHE A 231 -4.51 -9.33 -3.78
CA PHE A 231 -4.33 -10.56 -3.00
C PHE A 231 -3.62 -11.65 -3.79
N PHE A 232 -3.98 -11.83 -5.06
CA PHE A 232 -3.29 -12.79 -5.91
C PHE A 232 -1.81 -12.43 -6.10
N LEU A 233 -1.51 -11.15 -6.37
CA LEU A 233 -0.15 -10.65 -6.47
C LEU A 233 0.65 -10.92 -5.17
N THR A 234 0.14 -10.51 -4.01
CA THR A 234 0.84 -10.71 -2.74
C THR A 234 1.00 -12.18 -2.36
N TYR A 235 0.05 -13.03 -2.75
CA TYR A 235 0.18 -14.48 -2.66
C TYR A 235 1.32 -15.02 -3.54
N THR A 236 1.41 -14.57 -4.80
CA THR A 236 2.52 -14.99 -5.69
C THR A 236 3.88 -14.55 -5.15
N ILE A 237 3.99 -13.32 -4.61
CA ILE A 237 5.19 -12.83 -3.92
C ILE A 237 5.56 -13.79 -2.78
N SER A 238 4.59 -14.12 -1.92
CA SER A 238 4.83 -15.00 -0.78
C SER A 238 5.23 -16.41 -1.19
N LYS A 239 4.67 -16.97 -2.27
CA LYS A 239 5.01 -18.30 -2.76
C LYS A 239 6.39 -18.35 -3.40
N GLU A 240 6.70 -17.38 -4.25
CA GLU A 240 8.01 -17.26 -4.87
C GLU A 240 9.12 -17.07 -3.82
N ALA A 241 8.87 -16.27 -2.78
CA ALA A 241 9.82 -16.08 -1.69
C ALA A 241 10.11 -17.36 -0.89
N THR A 242 9.16 -18.30 -0.83
CA THR A 242 9.38 -19.57 -0.12
C THR A 242 10.24 -20.57 -0.88
N ASP A 243 10.40 -20.40 -2.21
CA ASP A 243 11.25 -21.26 -3.03
C ASP A 243 12.69 -20.71 -3.11
N PRO A 244 13.69 -21.37 -2.49
CA PRO A 244 15.08 -20.92 -2.51
C PRO A 244 15.70 -20.84 -3.91
N LEU A 245 15.17 -21.61 -4.86
CA LEU A 245 15.66 -21.69 -6.23
C LEU A 245 14.98 -20.68 -7.15
N HIS A 246 13.93 -20.01 -6.67
CA HIS A 246 13.21 -19.04 -7.46
C HIS A 246 14.13 -17.85 -7.81
N PRO A 247 14.21 -17.45 -9.09
CA PRO A 247 15.15 -16.43 -9.53
C PRO A 247 14.92 -15.08 -8.83
N ARG A 248 13.68 -14.77 -8.45
CA ARG A 248 13.31 -13.50 -7.78
C ARG A 248 13.57 -13.45 -6.28
N GLY A 249 14.14 -14.51 -5.69
CA GLY A 249 14.52 -14.52 -4.28
C GLY A 249 15.85 -13.80 -4.01
N VAL A 250 16.45 -14.10 -2.87
CA VAL A 250 17.77 -13.56 -2.46
C VAL A 250 18.96 -14.39 -3.00
N SER A 251 18.77 -15.24 -3.99
CA SER A 251 19.84 -16.12 -4.50
C SER A 251 21.00 -15.36 -5.17
N PHE A 252 20.73 -14.17 -5.72
CA PHE A 252 21.73 -13.34 -6.41
C PHE A 252 22.87 -12.82 -5.49
N ILE A 253 22.66 -12.80 -4.17
CA ILE A 253 23.70 -12.40 -3.21
C ILE A 253 24.60 -13.56 -2.76
N LYS A 254 24.26 -14.81 -3.11
CA LYS A 254 25.01 -16.01 -2.71
C LYS A 254 26.52 -15.93 -3.03
N PRO A 255 26.96 -15.43 -4.21
CA PRO A 255 28.39 -15.34 -4.52
C PRO A 255 29.17 -14.34 -3.66
N HIS A 256 28.49 -13.44 -2.94
CA HIS A 256 29.11 -12.33 -2.20
C HIS A 256 29.17 -12.55 -0.70
N HIS A 257 28.61 -13.66 -0.19
CA HIS A 257 28.51 -13.94 1.24
C HIS A 257 29.03 -15.32 1.57
N SER A 258 29.50 -15.49 2.81
CA SER A 258 29.74 -16.83 3.34
C SER A 258 28.44 -17.64 3.38
N GLU A 259 28.55 -18.97 3.25
CA GLU A 259 27.40 -19.88 3.27
C GLU A 259 26.52 -19.69 4.54
N ALA A 260 27.14 -19.36 5.68
CA ALA A 260 26.44 -19.09 6.93
C ALA A 260 25.59 -17.80 6.87
N VAL A 261 26.17 -16.71 6.36
CA VAL A 261 25.47 -15.42 6.19
C VAL A 261 24.34 -15.55 5.17
N TYR A 262 24.61 -16.17 4.03
CA TYR A 262 23.60 -16.42 2.99
C TYR A 262 22.42 -17.23 3.54
N LYS A 263 22.66 -18.34 4.24
CA LYS A 263 21.59 -19.15 4.86
C LYS A 263 20.78 -18.35 5.87
N SER A 264 21.43 -17.52 6.69
CA SER A 264 20.73 -16.65 7.65
C SER A 264 19.82 -15.63 6.95
N LEU A 265 20.29 -15.00 5.87
CA LEU A 265 19.50 -14.02 5.11
C LEU A 265 18.36 -14.67 4.33
N LEU A 266 18.59 -15.85 3.75
CA LEU A 266 17.57 -16.65 3.09
C LEU A 266 16.46 -17.06 4.06
N GLN A 267 16.83 -17.58 5.24
CA GLN A 267 15.86 -17.94 6.28
C GLN A 267 15.06 -16.72 6.75
N ARG A 268 15.73 -15.56 6.90
CA ARG A 268 15.08 -14.29 7.25
C ARG A 268 14.07 -13.87 6.17
N HIS A 269 14.48 -13.86 4.89
CA HIS A 269 13.62 -13.55 3.75
C HIS A 269 12.36 -14.43 3.73
N GLN A 270 12.53 -15.75 3.76
CA GLN A 270 11.42 -16.71 3.73
C GLN A 270 10.45 -16.51 4.90
N ARG A 271 10.99 -16.36 6.11
CA ARG A 271 10.19 -16.21 7.33
C ARG A 271 9.43 -14.88 7.33
N ASP A 272 10.12 -13.78 7.08
CA ASP A 272 9.54 -12.45 7.25
C ASP A 272 8.50 -12.14 6.17
N VAL A 273 8.73 -12.58 4.91
CA VAL A 273 7.73 -12.50 3.83
C VAL A 273 6.48 -13.32 4.17
N ALA A 274 6.65 -14.56 4.64
CA ALA A 274 5.52 -15.41 5.01
C ALA A 274 4.71 -14.82 6.17
N ILE A 275 5.37 -14.25 7.18
CA ILE A 275 4.71 -13.58 8.31
C ILE A 275 3.95 -12.34 7.84
N LEU A 276 4.58 -11.48 7.02
CA LEU A 276 3.94 -10.28 6.48
C LEU A 276 2.67 -10.62 5.70
N HIS A 277 2.78 -11.52 4.72
CA HIS A 277 1.67 -11.93 3.88
C HIS A 277 0.56 -12.57 4.71
N ARG A 278 0.89 -13.51 5.60
CA ARG A 278 -0.11 -14.19 6.45
C ARG A 278 -0.83 -13.21 7.36
N ARG A 279 -0.11 -12.30 8.03
CA ARG A 279 -0.72 -11.29 8.91
C ARG A 279 -1.62 -10.36 8.10
N GLY A 280 -1.13 -9.82 6.99
CA GLY A 280 -1.90 -8.94 6.11
C GLY A 280 -3.21 -9.58 5.64
N LEU A 281 -3.13 -10.82 5.13
CA LEU A 281 -4.30 -11.56 4.65
C LEU A 281 -5.30 -11.90 5.75
N VAL A 282 -4.82 -12.33 6.93
CA VAL A 282 -5.71 -12.63 8.08
C VAL A 282 -6.47 -11.38 8.53
N PHE A 283 -5.77 -10.24 8.66
CA PHE A 283 -6.43 -8.98 9.03
C PHE A 283 -7.51 -8.61 8.01
N TYR A 284 -7.23 -8.73 6.72
CA TYR A 284 -8.21 -8.48 5.66
C TYR A 284 -9.41 -9.43 5.71
N ILE A 285 -9.20 -10.74 5.87
CA ILE A 285 -10.28 -11.73 5.93
C ILE A 285 -11.19 -11.45 7.14
N VAL A 286 -10.60 -11.19 8.31
CA VAL A 286 -11.37 -10.85 9.52
C VAL A 286 -12.12 -9.54 9.33
N ALA A 287 -11.47 -8.53 8.74
CA ALA A 287 -12.10 -7.26 8.42
C ALA A 287 -13.32 -7.49 7.53
N ILE A 288 -13.18 -8.21 6.40
CA ILE A 288 -14.28 -8.45 5.45
C ILE A 288 -15.43 -9.20 6.15
N GLY A 289 -15.12 -10.16 7.01
CA GLY A 289 -16.12 -10.88 7.79
C GLY A 289 -16.90 -9.96 8.74
N ILE A 290 -16.22 -9.04 9.43
CA ILE A 290 -16.86 -8.08 10.33
C ILE A 290 -17.69 -7.07 9.54
N TRP A 291 -17.15 -6.48 8.48
CA TRP A 291 -17.86 -5.56 7.59
C TRP A 291 -19.11 -6.19 6.98
N SER A 292 -18.98 -7.43 6.49
CA SER A 292 -20.10 -8.19 5.93
C SER A 292 -21.17 -8.48 7.00
N SER A 293 -20.74 -8.73 8.24
CA SER A 293 -21.66 -8.96 9.35
C SER A 293 -22.42 -7.69 9.73
N ASP A 294 -21.73 -6.56 9.80
CA ASP A 294 -22.31 -5.23 10.03
C ASP A 294 -23.37 -4.91 8.95
N LEU A 295 -23.04 -5.17 7.69
CA LEU A 295 -23.92 -4.91 6.55
C LEU A 295 -25.19 -5.77 6.52
N ASN A 296 -25.06 -7.08 6.81
CA ASN A 296 -26.14 -8.04 6.59
C ASN A 296 -26.94 -8.40 7.85
N PHE A 297 -26.35 -8.23 9.04
CA PHE A 297 -26.97 -8.63 10.30
C PHE A 297 -27.28 -7.45 11.23
N CYS A 298 -27.12 -6.20 10.77
CA CYS A 298 -27.40 -4.99 11.56
C CYS A 298 -28.77 -5.05 12.26
N GLU A 299 -29.84 -5.37 11.54
CA GLU A 299 -31.21 -5.42 12.11
C GLU A 299 -31.33 -6.43 13.26
N TYR A 300 -30.59 -7.53 13.20
CA TYR A 300 -30.59 -8.56 14.24
C TYR A 300 -29.70 -8.16 15.41
N ILE A 301 -28.49 -7.67 15.14
CA ILE A 301 -27.49 -7.30 16.15
C ILE A 301 -27.98 -6.09 16.97
N SER A 302 -28.50 -5.07 16.29
CA SER A 302 -29.05 -3.85 16.92
C SER A 302 -30.33 -4.07 17.72
N ARG A 303 -30.91 -5.28 17.74
CA ARG A 303 -32.03 -5.65 18.62
C ARG A 303 -31.58 -6.38 19.88
N ILE A 304 -30.31 -6.74 19.98
CA ILE A 304 -29.78 -7.43 21.16
C ILE A 304 -29.73 -6.42 22.32
N PRO A 305 -30.43 -6.66 23.44
CA PRO A 305 -30.39 -5.75 24.58
C PRO A 305 -29.00 -5.76 25.22
N PHE A 306 -28.45 -4.57 25.47
CA PHE A 306 -27.19 -4.36 26.16
C PHE A 306 -27.41 -3.47 27.39
N ILE A 307 -26.84 -3.89 28.51
CA ILE A 307 -27.00 -3.22 29.80
C ILE A 307 -25.61 -2.78 30.25
N TYR A 308 -25.43 -1.48 30.49
CA TYR A 308 -24.20 -0.95 31.05
C TYR A 308 -24.48 0.02 32.19
N LEU A 309 -23.51 0.14 33.11
CA LEU A 309 -23.55 1.13 34.18
C LEU A 309 -23.10 2.48 33.62
N SER A 310 -24.02 3.43 33.53
CA SER A 310 -23.65 4.80 33.16
C SER A 310 -22.92 5.46 34.33
N LEU A 311 -21.64 5.77 34.15
CA LEU A 311 -20.85 6.46 35.19
C LEU A 311 -21.27 7.91 35.41
N THR A 312 -21.93 8.53 34.43
CA THR A 312 -22.44 9.90 34.53
C THR A 312 -23.78 9.97 35.27
N LYS A 313 -24.64 8.95 35.10
CA LYS A 313 -25.96 8.89 35.77
C LYS A 313 -25.99 7.96 36.99
N LEU A 314 -24.93 7.17 37.22
CA LEU A 314 -24.84 6.13 38.25
C LEU A 314 -26.01 5.13 38.23
N GLU A 315 -26.52 4.83 37.03
CA GLU A 315 -27.68 3.96 36.83
C GLU A 315 -27.41 2.94 35.72
N TRP A 316 -28.13 1.82 35.79
CA TRP A 316 -28.15 0.81 34.73
C TRP A 316 -28.96 1.35 33.55
N VAL A 317 -28.29 1.59 32.42
CA VAL A 317 -28.91 2.06 31.19
C VAL A 317 -29.14 0.86 30.27
N TYR A 318 -30.39 0.70 29.83
CA TYR A 318 -30.77 -0.27 28.81
C TYR A 318 -30.63 0.38 27.44
N THR A 319 -29.79 -0.19 26.61
CA THR A 319 -29.60 0.22 25.22
C THR A 319 -29.54 -1.01 24.32
N THR A 320 -29.37 -0.80 23.03
CA THR A 320 -29.16 -1.86 22.06
C THR A 320 -27.68 -2.06 21.79
N PHE A 321 -27.28 -3.30 21.58
CA PHE A 321 -25.90 -3.64 21.25
C PHE A 321 -25.58 -3.24 19.81
N ASN A 322 -24.66 -2.31 19.64
CA ASN A 322 -24.02 -2.07 18.34
C ASN A 322 -22.50 -2.25 18.52
N PRO A 323 -21.90 -3.32 17.96
CA PRO A 323 -20.47 -3.58 18.10
C PRO A 323 -19.60 -2.61 17.29
N GLN A 324 -20.21 -1.71 16.50
CA GLN A 324 -19.53 -0.80 15.58
C GLN A 324 -18.64 -1.59 14.61
N GLY A 325 -19.22 -2.59 13.94
CA GLY A 325 -18.48 -3.50 13.08
C GLY A 325 -17.75 -2.76 11.95
N HIS A 326 -18.39 -1.74 11.38
CA HIS A 326 -17.78 -0.90 10.37
C HIS A 326 -16.56 -0.10 10.91
N ALA A 327 -16.59 0.36 12.16
CA ALA A 327 -15.45 1.00 12.79
C ALA A 327 -14.26 0.04 13.00
N TRP A 328 -14.53 -1.22 13.38
CA TRP A 328 -13.51 -2.27 13.45
C TRP A 328 -12.93 -2.61 12.08
N TRP A 329 -13.75 -2.58 11.03
CA TRP A 329 -13.30 -2.74 9.65
C TRP A 329 -12.20 -1.72 9.30
N HIS A 330 -12.39 -0.43 9.60
CA HIS A 330 -11.39 0.62 9.35
C HIS A 330 -10.02 0.31 9.97
N LEU A 331 -10.00 -0.14 11.23
CA LEU A 331 -8.76 -0.50 11.91
C LEU A 331 -8.10 -1.73 11.26
N LEU A 332 -8.86 -2.80 11.08
CA LEU A 332 -8.32 -4.08 10.64
C LEU A 332 -7.86 -4.03 9.17
N VAL A 333 -8.62 -3.37 8.30
CA VAL A 333 -8.23 -3.17 6.89
C VAL A 333 -6.96 -2.32 6.80
N SER A 334 -6.81 -1.29 7.65
CA SER A 334 -5.59 -0.46 7.71
C SER A 334 -4.36 -1.28 8.11
N ILE A 335 -4.48 -2.14 9.11
CA ILE A 335 -3.39 -3.05 9.53
C ILE A 335 -3.05 -4.02 8.40
N GLY A 336 -4.07 -4.61 7.76
CA GLY A 336 -3.92 -5.54 6.65
C GLY A 336 -3.20 -4.90 5.47
N PHE A 337 -3.69 -3.76 5.01
CA PHE A 337 -3.10 -2.98 3.92
C PHE A 337 -1.68 -2.54 4.23
N TYR A 338 -1.38 -2.16 5.48
CA TYR A 338 0.00 -1.83 5.87
C TYR A 338 0.97 -3.00 5.69
N HIS A 339 0.60 -4.21 6.14
CA HIS A 339 1.47 -5.38 6.01
C HIS A 339 1.68 -5.78 4.55
N LEU A 340 0.63 -5.78 3.73
CA LEU A 340 0.72 -6.10 2.30
C LEU A 340 1.44 -4.98 1.51
N GLY A 341 1.23 -3.72 1.89
CA GLY A 341 1.96 -2.54 1.41
C GLY A 341 3.47 -2.63 1.63
N VAL A 342 3.89 -2.99 2.84
CA VAL A 342 5.30 -3.21 3.17
C VAL A 342 5.86 -4.40 2.38
N LEU A 343 5.09 -5.47 2.20
CA LEU A 343 5.48 -6.63 1.39
C LEU A 343 5.73 -6.26 -0.08
N VAL A 344 4.84 -5.49 -0.70
CA VAL A 344 5.02 -5.02 -2.08
C VAL A 344 6.21 -4.06 -2.20
N THR A 345 6.42 -3.20 -1.20
CA THR A 345 7.60 -2.32 -1.13
C THR A 345 8.89 -3.14 -1.08
N TYR A 346 8.90 -4.19 -0.25
CA TYR A 346 10.01 -5.12 -0.13
C TYR A 346 10.32 -5.85 -1.44
N ASP A 347 9.30 -6.44 -2.08
CA ASP A 347 9.44 -7.14 -3.37
C ASP A 347 9.98 -6.21 -4.46
N ARG A 348 9.48 -4.96 -4.51
CA ARG A 348 9.94 -3.96 -5.48
C ARG A 348 11.40 -3.58 -5.27
N LEU A 349 11.84 -3.36 -4.04
CA LEU A 349 13.25 -3.12 -3.77
C LEU A 349 14.09 -4.33 -4.13
N LEU A 350 13.70 -5.53 -3.71
CA LEU A 350 14.45 -6.75 -3.99
C LEU A 350 14.65 -6.95 -5.50
N ALA A 351 13.59 -6.77 -6.29
CA ALA A 351 13.66 -6.80 -7.76
C ALA A 351 14.59 -5.71 -8.31
N GLY A 352 14.49 -4.48 -7.79
CA GLY A 352 15.38 -3.37 -8.18
C GLY A 352 16.86 -3.66 -7.92
N TYR A 353 17.23 -4.07 -6.71
CA TYR A 353 18.63 -4.39 -6.39
C TYR A 353 19.15 -5.55 -7.24
N ARG A 354 18.34 -6.59 -7.44
CA ARG A 354 18.72 -7.72 -8.27
C ARG A 354 19.00 -7.28 -9.71
N THR A 355 18.04 -6.63 -10.36
CA THR A 355 18.18 -6.24 -11.77
C THR A 355 19.30 -5.22 -11.98
N PHE A 356 19.48 -4.28 -11.05
CA PHE A 356 20.58 -3.33 -11.09
C PHE A 356 21.92 -4.06 -11.16
N TRP A 357 22.17 -4.94 -10.19
CA TRP A 357 23.46 -5.61 -10.06
C TRP A 357 23.70 -6.66 -11.15
N GLU A 358 22.67 -7.36 -11.63
CA GLU A 358 22.76 -8.22 -12.83
C GLU A 358 23.06 -7.39 -14.10
N GLY A 359 22.55 -6.16 -14.21
CA GLY A 359 22.87 -5.24 -15.30
C GLY A 359 24.32 -4.73 -15.25
N VAL A 360 24.83 -4.43 -14.05
CA VAL A 360 26.24 -4.08 -13.82
C VAL A 360 27.16 -5.22 -14.27
N GLU A 361 26.85 -6.46 -13.93
CA GLU A 361 27.64 -7.63 -14.36
C GLU A 361 27.62 -7.87 -15.87
N ARG A 362 26.51 -7.54 -16.53
CA ARG A 362 26.39 -7.60 -17.99
C ARG A 362 27.05 -6.42 -18.71
N GLY A 363 27.56 -5.44 -17.98
CA GLY A 363 28.17 -4.24 -18.55
C GLY A 363 27.16 -3.30 -19.21
N GLU A 364 25.91 -3.26 -18.72
CA GLU A 364 24.88 -2.40 -19.29
C GLU A 364 25.21 -0.91 -19.04
N PRO A 365 25.31 -0.06 -20.10
CA PRO A 365 25.75 1.33 -19.97
C PRO A 365 24.97 2.14 -18.92
N GLY A 366 23.64 2.04 -18.89
CA GLY A 366 22.82 2.79 -17.94
C GLY A 366 23.02 2.39 -16.47
N CYS A 367 23.44 1.14 -16.18
CA CYS A 367 23.81 0.73 -14.84
C CYS A 367 25.22 1.21 -14.48
N LEU A 368 26.15 1.19 -15.45
CA LEU A 368 27.53 1.65 -15.26
C LEU A 368 27.64 3.16 -15.10
N GLU A 369 26.81 3.95 -15.81
CA GLU A 369 26.71 5.41 -15.65
C GLU A 369 26.35 5.81 -14.21
N LEU A 370 25.52 5.02 -13.52
CA LEU A 370 25.19 5.22 -12.11
C LEU A 370 26.34 4.89 -11.15
N LEU A 371 27.40 4.24 -11.65
CA LEU A 371 28.57 3.75 -10.92
C LEU A 371 29.90 4.38 -11.35
N ASP A 372 29.91 5.30 -12.32
CA ASP A 372 31.10 5.69 -13.10
C ASP A 372 32.23 6.39 -12.30
N GLU A 373 32.06 6.55 -10.98
CA GLU A 373 33.13 7.00 -10.08
C GLU A 373 33.47 5.90 -9.03
N LYS A 374 34.77 5.60 -8.85
CA LYS A 374 35.27 4.73 -7.74
C LYS A 374 34.76 5.17 -6.35
N ARG A 375 34.42 6.45 -6.23
CA ARG A 375 33.63 7.05 -5.14
C ARG A 375 32.67 8.06 -5.75
N VAL A 376 31.39 7.74 -5.83
CA VAL A 376 30.38 8.73 -6.25
C VAL A 376 30.19 9.76 -5.13
N LYS A 377 30.48 11.04 -5.41
CA LYS A 377 30.43 12.12 -4.41
C LYS A 377 31.28 11.86 -3.15
N GLY A 378 32.40 11.15 -3.28
CA GLY A 378 33.31 10.84 -2.17
C GLY A 378 32.86 9.72 -1.21
N ARG A 379 31.71 9.07 -1.49
CA ARG A 379 31.14 7.99 -0.69
C ARG A 379 31.49 6.60 -1.25
N PRO A 380 31.68 5.56 -0.40
CA PRO A 380 31.72 4.18 -0.87
C PRO A 380 30.37 3.80 -1.49
N VAL A 381 30.41 3.17 -2.66
CA VAL A 381 29.22 2.70 -3.36
C VAL A 381 28.66 1.45 -2.67
N ALA A 382 27.34 1.30 -2.61
CA ALA A 382 26.67 0.06 -2.25
C ALA A 382 27.23 -1.13 -3.06
N GLY A 383 27.15 -2.32 -2.51
CA GLY A 383 27.78 -3.52 -3.07
C GLY A 383 26.73 -4.52 -3.51
N LYS A 384 27.09 -5.42 -4.43
CA LYS A 384 26.19 -6.50 -4.88
C LYS A 384 25.70 -7.41 -3.75
N GLY A 385 26.44 -7.49 -2.65
CA GLY A 385 26.03 -8.20 -1.44
C GLY A 385 25.04 -7.44 -0.53
N ASP A 386 24.80 -6.15 -0.77
CA ASP A 386 23.83 -5.38 0.01
C ASP A 386 22.41 -5.80 -0.41
N VAL A 387 21.54 -6.11 0.56
CA VAL A 387 20.22 -6.68 0.28
C VAL A 387 19.13 -6.01 1.11
N PRO A 388 17.96 -5.71 0.52
CA PRO A 388 16.79 -5.30 1.29
C PRO A 388 16.36 -6.42 2.25
N VAL A 389 15.96 -6.03 3.46
CA VAL A 389 15.41 -6.93 4.48
C VAL A 389 14.21 -6.30 5.16
N ILE A 390 13.33 -7.14 5.71
CA ILE A 390 12.23 -6.70 6.56
C ILE A 390 12.75 -6.60 8.00
N GLU A 391 12.62 -5.44 8.61
CA GLU A 391 12.97 -5.17 10.00
C GLU A 391 11.71 -4.96 10.84
N TRP A 392 11.63 -5.60 12.00
CA TRP A 392 10.46 -5.50 12.89
C TRP A 392 10.74 -4.51 14.03
N VAL A 393 10.46 -3.23 13.79
CA VAL A 393 10.64 -2.17 14.79
C VAL A 393 9.71 -2.44 15.98
N TYR A 394 10.27 -2.40 17.19
CA TYR A 394 9.62 -2.79 18.44
C TYR A 394 9.04 -4.23 18.45
N GLY A 395 9.46 -5.08 17.51
CA GLY A 395 9.02 -6.47 17.40
C GLY A 395 7.71 -6.68 16.64
N PHE A 396 7.01 -5.62 16.22
CA PHE A 396 5.69 -5.78 15.58
C PHE A 396 5.40 -4.82 14.42
N ILE A 397 6.20 -3.77 14.22
CA ILE A 397 6.04 -2.83 13.09
C ILE A 397 7.03 -3.21 11.98
N PRO A 398 6.57 -3.85 10.89
CA PRO A 398 7.45 -4.20 9.79
C PRO A 398 7.81 -2.95 8.98
N VAL A 399 9.10 -2.77 8.73
CA VAL A 399 9.64 -1.74 7.83
C VAL A 399 10.64 -2.39 6.88
N VAL A 400 10.87 -1.78 5.72
CA VAL A 400 11.93 -2.22 4.82
C VAL A 400 13.20 -1.46 5.14
N ALA A 401 14.31 -2.17 5.29
CA ALA A 401 15.61 -1.60 5.58
C ALA A 401 16.70 -2.34 4.80
N MET A 402 17.95 -1.90 4.92
CA MET A 402 19.08 -2.52 4.23
C MET A 402 19.91 -3.36 5.19
N TRP A 403 20.28 -4.56 4.75
CA TRP A 403 21.33 -5.32 5.41
C TRP A 403 22.62 -5.13 4.62
N ARG A 404 23.67 -4.65 5.29
CA ARG A 404 25.00 -4.43 4.70
C ARG A 404 26.07 -5.05 5.57
N GLU A 405 27.04 -5.72 4.96
CA GLU A 405 28.20 -6.24 5.68
C GLU A 405 29.10 -5.09 6.14
N HIS A 406 29.73 -5.22 7.32
CA HIS A 406 30.66 -4.22 7.80
C HIS A 406 31.93 -4.20 6.95
N ARG A 407 32.03 -3.19 6.08
CA ARG A 407 33.25 -2.94 5.33
C ARG A 407 34.30 -2.33 6.26
N ARG A 408 35.51 -2.89 6.27
CA ARG A 408 36.66 -2.25 6.91
C ARG A 408 36.98 -1.00 6.07
N VAL A 409 36.68 0.18 6.61
CA VAL A 409 37.17 1.47 6.09
C VAL A 409 38.69 1.51 6.20
#